data_AF-A0A849TSC7-F1
#
_entry.id   AF-A0A849TSC7-F1
#
_cell.length_a   1.000
_cell.length_b   1.000
_cell.length_c   1.000
_cell.angle_alpha   90.00
_cell.angle_beta   90.00
_cell.angle_gamma   90.00
#
_symmetry.space_group_name_H-M   'P 1'
#
loop_
_entity.id
_entity.type
_entity.pdbx_description
1 polymer ?
#
loop_
_entity_poly.entity_id
_entity_poly.type
_entity_poly.pdbx_seq_one_letter_code
_entity_poly.pdbx_strand_id
1 'polypeptide(L)'
;MAWLVYPAHRVYTFSLAVALTVSGCASVAKVTNLSEESCRTSFAHQLSSILTQEGETPEIADALAHKTVSTLTTYDLGPRPFAIAAPSGTDYRFFTDHKGTDCVLTLFGRRKGFISYTNNLTYIATEILPGCTCAE
;
A
#
# COMPACT_ATOMS: atom_id res chain seq x y z
N MET A 1 -3.79 -61.94 41.87
CA MET A 1 -3.32 -61.71 40.48
C MET A 1 -4.58 -61.37 39.68
N ALA A 2 -5.02 -60.11 39.59
CA ALA A 2 -4.57 -59.08 38.63
C ALA A 2 -4.55 -59.67 37.19
N TRP A 3 -5.33 -59.27 36.18
CA TRP A 3 -5.62 -57.93 35.62
C TRP A 3 -6.86 -58.02 34.69
N LEU A 4 -7.82 -57.09 34.79
CA LEU A 4 -8.19 -56.04 33.81
C LEU A 4 -8.35 -56.47 32.33
N VAL A 5 -9.61 -56.59 31.88
CA VAL A 5 -10.02 -56.57 30.47
C VAL A 5 -10.39 -55.13 30.11
N TYR A 6 -9.66 -54.53 29.17
CA TYR A 6 -9.84 -53.14 28.71
C TYR A 6 -11.06 -53.01 27.76
N PRO A 7 -11.85 -51.93 27.84
CA PRO A 7 -12.95 -51.68 26.93
C PRO A 7 -12.57 -50.77 25.75
N ALA A 8 -13.26 -51.03 24.63
CA ALA A 8 -13.75 -50.11 23.59
C ALA A 8 -12.81 -48.98 23.11
N HIS A 9 -12.24 -49.19 21.92
CA HIS A 9 -11.59 -48.14 21.13
C HIS A 9 -12.61 -47.06 20.73
N ARG A 10 -12.49 -45.90 21.37
CA ARG A 10 -13.23 -44.67 21.06
C ARG A 10 -12.54 -43.98 19.89
N VAL A 11 -13.09 -44.13 18.68
CA VAL A 11 -12.59 -43.45 17.48
C VAL A 11 -12.98 -41.97 17.59
N TYR A 12 -12.01 -41.13 17.95
CA TYR A 12 -12.14 -39.67 17.92
C TYR A 12 -11.93 -39.19 16.48
N THR A 13 -13.02 -38.95 15.76
CA THR A 13 -12.98 -38.21 14.49
C THR A 13 -12.65 -36.74 14.79
N PHE A 14 -11.36 -36.39 14.70
CA PHE A 14 -10.92 -35.00 14.67
C PHE A 14 -11.27 -34.40 13.30
N SER A 15 -12.36 -33.64 13.24
CA SER A 15 -12.67 -32.80 12.09
C SER A 15 -11.57 -31.75 11.91
N LEU A 16 -10.75 -31.94 10.88
CA LEU A 16 -9.68 -31.02 10.49
C LEU A 16 -10.33 -29.76 9.89
N ALA A 17 -10.48 -28.70 10.68
CA ALA A 17 -10.92 -27.41 10.18
C ALA A 17 -9.79 -26.81 9.32
N VAL A 18 -9.95 -26.83 8.01
CA VAL A 18 -9.06 -26.16 7.06
C VAL A 18 -9.24 -24.65 7.22
N ALA A 19 -8.30 -23.99 7.87
CA ALA A 19 -8.21 -22.54 7.89
C ALA A 19 -7.78 -22.07 6.49
N LEU A 20 -8.75 -21.58 5.70
CA LEU A 20 -8.48 -20.86 4.46
C LEU A 20 -7.84 -19.51 4.82
N THR A 21 -6.52 -19.47 4.90
CA THR A 21 -5.79 -18.21 4.93
C THR A 21 -5.95 -17.56 3.56
N VAL A 22 -6.75 -16.51 3.47
CA VAL A 22 -6.81 -15.66 2.27
C VAL A 22 -5.49 -14.89 2.20
N SER A 23 -4.47 -15.51 1.60
CA SER A 23 -3.28 -14.80 1.18
C SER A 23 -3.62 -14.01 -0.08
N GLY A 24 -4.14 -12.79 0.08
CA GLY A 24 -4.19 -11.85 -1.03
C GLY A 24 -2.75 -11.53 -1.45
N CYS A 25 -2.39 -11.79 -2.70
CA CYS A 25 -1.18 -11.18 -3.26
C CYS A 25 -1.41 -9.66 -3.18
N ALA A 26 -0.46 -8.90 -2.60
CA ALA A 26 -0.53 -7.46 -2.67
C ALA A 26 -0.55 -7.06 -4.16
N SER A 27 -1.66 -6.48 -4.62
CA SER A 27 -1.77 -6.01 -5.99
C SER A 27 -1.10 -4.64 -6.08
N VAL A 28 -0.55 -4.33 -7.25
CA VAL A 28 -0.16 -2.96 -7.58
C VAL A 28 -1.01 -2.57 -8.76
N ALA A 29 -1.66 -1.43 -8.66
CA ALA A 29 -2.50 -0.85 -9.69
C ALA A 29 -1.89 0.45 -10.21
N LYS A 30 -2.39 0.92 -11.34
CA LYS A 30 -2.14 2.22 -11.94
C LYS A 30 -3.41 3.07 -11.87
N VAL A 31 -3.27 4.35 -11.53
CA VAL A 31 -4.36 5.33 -11.69
C VAL A 31 -4.65 5.57 -13.17
N THR A 32 -5.89 5.33 -13.61
CA THR A 32 -6.29 5.38 -15.01
C THR A 32 -6.89 6.72 -15.43
N ASN A 33 -7.42 7.51 -14.49
CA ASN A 33 -8.07 8.79 -14.76
C ASN A 33 -7.34 10.00 -14.18
N LEU A 34 -6.01 9.92 -14.00
CA LEU A 34 -5.21 11.01 -13.41
C LEU A 34 -5.24 12.33 -14.22
N SER A 35 -5.65 12.27 -15.49
CA SER A 35 -5.85 13.46 -16.33
C SER A 35 -7.11 14.26 -15.94
N GLU A 36 -8.07 13.65 -15.26
CA GLU A 36 -9.28 14.30 -14.76
C GLU A 36 -8.96 15.18 -13.55
N GLU A 37 -9.54 16.39 -13.50
CA GLU A 37 -9.23 17.38 -12.47
C GLU A 37 -9.55 16.90 -11.05
N SER A 38 -10.64 16.15 -10.87
CA SER A 38 -11.06 15.58 -9.59
C SER A 38 -10.00 14.62 -9.04
N CYS A 39 -9.62 13.61 -9.81
CA CYS A 39 -8.58 12.66 -9.41
C CYS A 39 -7.23 13.35 -9.24
N ARG A 40 -6.86 14.25 -10.16
CA ARG A 40 -5.59 14.98 -10.10
C ARG A 40 -5.43 15.77 -8.81
N THR A 41 -6.48 16.51 -8.42
CA THR A 41 -6.48 17.33 -7.21
C THR A 41 -6.42 16.46 -5.95
N SER A 42 -7.24 15.42 -5.88
CA SER A 42 -7.21 14.46 -4.77
C SER A 42 -5.85 13.78 -4.63
N PHE A 43 -5.27 13.33 -5.75
CA PHE A 43 -3.96 12.68 -5.73
C PHE A 43 -2.86 13.60 -5.23
N ALA A 44 -2.82 14.84 -5.75
CA ALA A 44 -1.84 15.83 -5.29
C ALA A 44 -2.01 16.14 -3.79
N HIS A 45 -3.25 16.33 -3.33
CA HIS A 45 -3.55 16.60 -1.94
C HIS A 45 -3.11 15.46 -1.01
N GLN A 46 -3.48 14.21 -1.32
CA GLN A 46 -3.14 13.07 -0.47
C GLN A 46 -1.64 12.79 -0.44
N LEU A 47 -0.97 12.92 -1.59
CA LEU A 47 0.48 12.79 -1.64
C LEU A 47 1.18 13.88 -0.81
N SER A 48 0.74 15.14 -0.93
CA SER A 48 1.28 16.25 -0.13
C SER A 48 1.06 16.04 1.37
N SER A 49 -0.14 15.60 1.75
CA SER A 49 -0.49 15.27 3.15
C SER A 49 0.45 14.21 3.72
N ILE A 50 0.67 13.09 3.00
CA ILE A 50 1.60 12.04 3.43
C ILE A 50 3.01 12.59 3.58
N LEU A 51 3.52 13.32 2.57
CA LEU A 51 4.89 13.86 2.61
C LEU A 51 5.09 14.83 3.78
N THR A 52 4.09 15.67 4.07
CA THR A 52 4.11 16.59 5.21
C THR A 52 4.14 15.83 6.54
N GLN A 53 3.32 14.78 6.70
CA GLN A 53 3.33 13.92 7.89
C GLN A 53 4.68 13.23 8.09
N GLU A 54 5.38 12.93 6.99
CA GLU A 54 6.70 12.32 7.00
C GLU A 54 7.86 13.32 7.20
N GLY A 55 7.55 14.59 7.40
CA GLY A 55 8.50 15.63 7.81
C GLY A 55 9.01 16.56 6.71
N GLU A 56 8.43 16.52 5.50
CA GLU A 56 8.64 17.59 4.52
C GLU A 56 7.89 18.86 4.95
N THR A 57 8.37 20.04 4.53
CA THR A 57 7.58 21.26 4.70
C THR A 57 6.37 21.25 3.75
N PRO A 58 5.25 21.92 4.08
CA PRO A 58 4.08 21.94 3.23
C PRO A 58 4.37 22.41 1.80
N GLU A 59 5.25 23.41 1.64
CA GLU A 59 5.61 23.97 0.34
C GLU A 59 6.38 22.96 -0.53
N ILE A 60 7.29 22.20 0.09
CA ILE A 60 8.05 21.15 -0.60
C ILE A 60 7.16 19.95 -0.93
N ALA A 61 6.29 19.56 0.01
CA ALA A 61 5.34 18.47 -0.19
C ALA A 61 4.40 18.76 -1.36
N ASP A 62 3.82 19.97 -1.43
CA ASP A 62 2.97 20.39 -2.53
C ASP A 62 3.74 20.40 -3.86
N ALA A 63 4.94 20.96 -3.90
CA ALA A 63 5.75 20.99 -5.12
C ALA A 63 6.09 19.58 -5.63
N LEU A 64 6.44 18.65 -4.73
CA LEU A 64 6.70 17.25 -5.06
C LEU A 64 5.44 16.54 -5.54
N ALA A 65 4.29 16.81 -4.93
CA ALA A 65 3.03 16.20 -5.33
C ALA A 65 2.61 16.62 -6.75
N HIS A 66 2.66 17.93 -7.06
CA HIS A 66 2.37 18.44 -8.40
C HIS A 66 3.35 17.90 -9.45
N LYS A 67 4.65 17.86 -9.13
CA LYS A 67 5.66 17.27 -10.01
C LYS A 67 5.40 15.79 -10.28
N THR A 68 4.99 15.04 -9.26
CA THR A 68 4.66 13.61 -9.38
C THR A 68 3.46 13.41 -10.29
N VAL A 69 2.38 14.16 -10.06
CA VAL A 69 1.21 14.17 -10.95
C VAL A 69 1.60 14.45 -12.39
N SER A 70 2.40 15.49 -12.62
CA SER A 70 2.88 15.83 -13.96
C SER A 70 3.68 14.68 -14.59
N THR A 71 4.53 14.03 -13.81
CA THR A 71 5.36 12.90 -14.27
C THR A 71 4.50 11.70 -14.64
N LEU A 72 3.56 11.31 -13.78
CA LEU A 72 2.67 10.17 -13.99
C LEU A 72 1.64 10.39 -15.11
N THR A 73 1.29 11.64 -15.39
CA THR A 73 0.44 12.00 -16.53
C THR A 73 1.23 11.97 -17.84
N THR A 74 2.51 12.36 -17.80
CA THR A 74 3.38 12.42 -18.99
C THR A 74 3.90 11.04 -19.39
N TYR A 75 4.28 10.23 -18.41
CA TYR A 75 4.89 8.93 -18.62
C TYR A 75 3.97 7.83 -18.09
N ASP A 76 3.54 6.95 -18.98
CA ASP A 76 2.84 5.75 -18.57
C ASP A 76 3.81 4.76 -17.93
N LEU A 77 3.81 4.72 -16.60
CA LEU A 77 4.57 3.75 -15.85
C LEU A 77 3.86 2.38 -15.78
N GLY A 78 2.57 2.25 -16.07
CA GLY A 78 1.86 1.01 -15.75
C GLY A 78 1.72 0.76 -14.24
N PRO A 79 1.28 -0.44 -13.84
CA PRO A 79 1.03 -0.85 -12.45
C PRO A 79 2.34 -1.12 -11.69
N ARG A 80 3.08 -0.07 -11.32
CA ARG A 80 4.34 -0.24 -10.57
C ARG A 80 4.55 0.78 -9.46
N PRO A 81 5.34 0.41 -8.44
CA PRO A 81 5.81 1.39 -7.47
C PRO A 81 6.62 2.51 -8.12
N PHE A 82 6.49 3.72 -7.59
CA PHE A 82 7.25 4.89 -8.01
C PHE A 82 7.98 5.51 -6.81
N ALA A 83 9.03 6.27 -7.11
CA ALA A 83 9.87 6.90 -6.09
C ALA A 83 9.87 8.43 -6.25
N ILE A 84 9.92 9.13 -5.12
CA ILE A 84 10.03 10.58 -5.05
C ILE A 84 11.29 10.89 -4.25
N ALA A 85 12.26 11.52 -4.89
CA ALA A 85 13.44 12.06 -4.23
C ALA A 85 13.13 13.48 -3.74
N ALA A 86 13.14 13.67 -2.42
CA ALA A 86 12.84 14.95 -1.79
C ALA A 86 14.13 15.76 -1.50
N PRO A 87 14.07 17.11 -1.54
CA PRO A 87 15.19 17.98 -1.17
C PRO A 87 15.73 17.78 0.24
N SER A 88 14.93 17.20 1.16
CA SER A 88 15.35 16.84 2.51
C SER A 88 16.41 15.72 2.58
N GLY A 89 16.73 15.11 1.43
CA GLY A 89 17.59 13.93 1.32
C GLY A 89 16.85 12.61 1.57
N THR A 90 15.52 12.62 1.53
CA THR A 90 14.67 11.45 1.72
C THR A 90 14.15 10.92 0.38
N ASP A 91 14.34 9.63 0.12
CA ASP A 91 13.71 8.90 -0.98
C ASP A 91 12.44 8.22 -0.46
N TYR A 92 11.28 8.66 -0.94
CA TYR A 92 9.99 8.04 -0.63
C TYR A 92 9.61 7.04 -1.72
N ARG A 93 8.99 5.93 -1.34
CA ARG A 93 8.53 4.88 -2.25
C ARG A 93 7.04 4.63 -2.07
N PHE A 94 6.31 4.84 -3.14
CA PHE A 94 4.86 4.74 -3.19
C PHE A 94 4.43 3.67 -4.18
N PHE A 95 3.22 3.15 -3.98
CA PHE A 95 2.47 2.44 -5.01
C PHE A 95 0.98 2.77 -4.85
N THR A 96 0.21 2.48 -5.88
CA THR A 96 -1.25 2.52 -5.82
C THR A 96 -1.82 1.11 -5.86
N ASP A 97 -2.94 0.89 -5.20
CA ASP A 97 -3.60 -0.42 -5.10
C ASP A 97 -5.11 -0.25 -4.97
N HIS A 98 -5.84 -1.36 -5.09
CA HIS A 98 -7.26 -1.45 -4.80
C HIS A 98 -7.48 -1.87 -3.34
N LYS A 99 -8.32 -1.11 -2.65
CA LYS A 99 -8.89 -1.53 -1.37
C LYS A 99 -10.41 -1.57 -1.48
N GLY A 100 -10.93 -2.73 -1.84
CA GLY A 100 -12.33 -2.87 -2.23
C GLY A 100 -12.60 -2.15 -3.55
N THR A 101 -13.51 -1.18 -3.55
CA THR A 101 -13.81 -0.35 -4.73
C THR A 101 -12.93 0.88 -4.86
N ASP A 102 -12.19 1.22 -3.80
CA ASP A 102 -11.43 2.45 -3.73
C ASP A 102 -10.00 2.25 -4.24
N CYS A 103 -9.47 3.26 -4.92
CA CYS A 103 -8.02 3.33 -5.14
C CYS A 103 -7.35 3.96 -3.93
N VAL A 104 -6.22 3.39 -3.51
CA VAL A 104 -5.43 3.88 -2.38
C VAL A 104 -4.00 4.21 -2.83
N LEU A 105 -3.44 5.27 -2.23
CA LEU A 105 -2.04 5.63 -2.35
C LEU A 105 -1.30 5.18 -1.08
N THR A 106 -0.28 4.35 -1.26
CA THR A 106 0.43 3.72 -0.15
C THR A 106 1.90 4.10 -0.15
N LEU A 107 2.38 4.69 0.94
CA LEU A 107 3.80 4.83 1.24
C LEU A 107 4.27 3.55 1.94
N PHE A 108 5.18 2.82 1.31
CA PHE A 108 5.67 1.54 1.87
C PHE A 108 7.15 1.58 2.27
N GLY A 109 7.87 2.61 1.81
CA GLY A 109 9.27 2.76 2.15
C GLY A 109 9.73 4.21 2.13
N ARG A 110 10.66 4.54 3.03
CA ARG A 110 11.41 5.79 3.00
C ARG A 110 12.87 5.53 3.33
N ARG A 111 13.79 6.21 2.67
CA ARG A 111 15.23 6.12 2.95
C ARG A 111 15.83 7.50 3.09
N LYS A 112 16.54 7.76 4.20
CA LYS A 112 17.28 9.01 4.43
C LYS A 112 18.73 8.68 4.73
N GLY A 113 19.63 9.02 3.81
CA GLY A 113 21.03 8.57 3.87
C GLY A 113 21.13 7.04 3.92
N PHE A 114 21.76 6.50 4.96
CA PHE A 114 21.92 5.05 5.19
C PHE A 114 20.76 4.42 5.97
N ILE A 115 19.80 5.21 6.45
CA ILE A 115 18.66 4.73 7.23
C ILE A 115 17.52 4.40 6.26
N SER A 116 17.09 3.15 6.22
CA SER A 116 15.97 2.68 5.40
C SER A 116 14.86 2.12 6.28
N TYR A 117 13.64 2.57 6.05
CA TYR A 117 12.44 2.01 6.65
C TYR A 117 11.58 1.43 5.53
N THR A 118 11.28 0.13 5.63
CA THR A 118 10.31 -0.55 4.78
C THR A 118 9.46 -1.39 5.70
N ASN A 119 8.15 -1.17 5.71
CA ASN A 119 7.22 -2.00 6.47
C ASN A 119 6.18 -2.55 5.51
N ASN A 120 6.31 -3.83 5.17
CA ASN A 120 5.38 -4.55 4.31
C ASN A 120 4.18 -5.14 5.06
N LEU A 121 4.18 -5.10 6.41
CA LEU A 121 3.10 -5.65 7.24
C LEU A 121 2.02 -4.62 7.56
N THR A 122 2.38 -3.34 7.74
CA THR A 122 1.41 -2.26 8.05
C THR A 122 1.49 -1.04 7.15
N TYR A 123 2.42 -1.01 6.17
CA TYR A 123 2.80 0.19 5.42
C TYR A 123 3.14 1.38 6.34
N ILE A 124 3.68 2.45 5.77
CA ILE A 124 4.02 3.67 6.53
C ILE A 124 2.80 4.59 6.57
N ALA A 125 2.17 4.80 5.42
CA ALA A 125 0.92 5.54 5.29
C ALA A 125 0.08 4.96 4.15
N THR A 126 -1.24 5.05 4.27
CA THR A 126 -2.19 4.66 3.23
C THR A 126 -3.35 5.63 3.22
N GLU A 127 -3.56 6.31 2.11
CA GLU A 127 -4.63 7.28 1.93
C GLU A 127 -5.55 6.86 0.78
N ILE A 128 -6.86 7.06 0.95
CA ILE A 128 -7.83 6.88 -0.13
C ILE A 128 -7.61 7.99 -1.16
N LEU A 129 -7.81 7.69 -2.45
CA LEU A 129 -7.80 8.64 -3.56
C LEU A 129 -9.22 8.92 -4.08
N PRO A 130 -9.96 9.88 -3.49
CA PRO A 130 -11.32 10.19 -3.91
C PRO A 130 -11.40 10.61 -5.38
N GLY A 131 -12.32 10.01 -6.12
CA GLY A 131 -12.53 10.33 -7.53
C GLY A 131 -11.48 9.74 -8.47
N CYS A 132 -10.52 8.96 -7.97
CA CYS A 132 -9.58 8.22 -8.80
C CYS A 132 -10.05 6.78 -9.06
N THR A 133 -9.83 6.32 -10.28
CA THR A 133 -9.99 4.92 -10.69
C THR A 133 -8.62 4.31 -10.95
N CYS A 134 -8.46 3.04 -10.59
CA CYS A 134 -7.22 2.30 -10.77
C CYS A 134 -7.46 0.97 -11.49
N ALA A 135 -6.41 0.41 -12.08
CA ALA A 135 -6.40 -0.90 -12.73
C ALA A 135 -5.02 -1.57 -12.60
N GLU A 136 -5.00 -2.88 -12.38
CA GLU A 136 -3.80 -3.73 -12.42
C GLU A 136 -3.15 -3.80 -13.81
#